data_AF-A0A956HAW9-F1
#
_entry.id   AF-A0A956HAW9-F1
#
_cell.length_a   1.000
_cell.length_b   1.000
_cell.length_c   1.000
_cell.angle_alpha   90.00
_cell.angle_beta   90.00
_cell.angle_gamma   90.00
#
_symmetry.space_group_name_H-M   'P 1'
#
loop_
_entity.id
_entity.type
_entity.pdbx_description
1 polymer ?
#
loop_
_entity_poly.entity_id
_entity_poly.type
_entity_poly.pdbx_seq_one_letter_code
_entity_poly.pdbx_strand_id
1 'polypeptide(L)'
;RLEALSLEATVNKLIAIGWPEQLREVEPDPEFAIRGLVVDTALGNVLKMDRHGYVGRVYHGRTGLDRPQRKQLYRAQRVGQERSRFSYVDTLFSLPEVTLYAAVVDLIDQKPELWTAGAPDYAEAWAQVRKAIDQAHQDDSIKSRIKADVGAYFDRDPDLGPALHKLRSAGKKLFLLTNSFFPYTHAVMSYILGGHE
;
A
#
# COMPACT_ATOMS: atom_id res chain seq x y z
N ARG A 1 -1.96 -12.00 -3.92
CA ARG A 1 -3.42 -11.95 -4.24
C ARG A 1 -4.07 -10.67 -3.74
N LEU A 2 -4.05 -10.40 -2.42
CA LEU A 2 -4.63 -9.17 -1.87
C LEU A 2 -3.99 -7.90 -2.47
N GLU A 3 -2.66 -7.90 -2.62
CA GLU A 3 -1.93 -6.80 -3.26
C GLU A 3 -2.39 -6.55 -4.70
N ALA A 4 -2.52 -7.61 -5.50
CA ALA A 4 -3.02 -7.53 -6.87
C ALA A 4 -4.44 -6.93 -6.95
N LEU A 5 -5.33 -7.38 -6.06
CA LEU A 5 -6.68 -6.85 -5.95
C LEU A 5 -6.68 -5.35 -5.57
N SER A 6 -5.83 -4.97 -4.60
CA SER A 6 -5.71 -3.57 -4.17
C SER A 6 -5.15 -2.69 -5.29
N LEU A 7 -4.15 -3.17 -6.02
CA LEU A 7 -3.56 -2.49 -7.16
C LEU A 7 -4.60 -2.29 -8.27
N GLU A 8 -5.30 -3.35 -8.68
CA GLU A 8 -6.35 -3.31 -9.70
C GLU A 8 -7.45 -2.30 -9.33
N ALA A 9 -7.96 -2.37 -8.09
CA ALA A 9 -9.00 -1.47 -7.60
C ALA A 9 -8.54 0.01 -7.57
N THR A 10 -7.26 0.25 -7.26
CA THR A 10 -6.68 1.60 -7.22
C THR A 10 -6.48 2.15 -8.64
N VAL A 11 -5.91 1.34 -9.55
CA VAL A 11 -5.69 1.69 -10.96
C VAL A 11 -7.01 2.04 -11.63
N ASN A 12 -8.07 1.26 -11.42
CA ASN A 12 -9.40 1.54 -11.96
C ASN A 12 -9.92 2.93 -11.55
N LYS A 13 -9.65 3.38 -10.32
CA LYS A 13 -10.07 4.70 -9.84
C LYS A 13 -9.26 5.83 -10.44
N LEU A 14 -7.95 5.64 -10.62
CA LEU A 14 -7.08 6.62 -11.28
C LEU A 14 -7.49 6.80 -12.74
N ILE A 15 -7.72 5.71 -13.46
CA ILE A 15 -8.18 5.74 -14.85
C ILE A 15 -9.55 6.43 -14.96
N ALA A 16 -10.46 6.18 -14.01
CA ALA A 16 -11.77 6.85 -13.98
C ALA A 16 -11.69 8.38 -13.81
N ILE A 17 -10.58 8.92 -13.32
CA ILE A 17 -10.33 10.38 -13.24
C ILE A 17 -9.43 10.88 -14.38
N GLY A 18 -9.21 10.08 -15.43
CA GLY A 18 -8.50 10.47 -16.64
C GLY A 18 -7.01 10.15 -16.66
N TRP A 19 -6.51 9.30 -15.76
CA TRP A 19 -5.12 8.85 -15.82
C TRP A 19 -4.90 7.81 -16.93
N PRO A 20 -3.65 7.62 -17.41
CA PRO A 20 -3.36 6.72 -18.52
C PRO A 20 -3.81 5.27 -18.31
N GLU A 21 -4.38 4.66 -19.35
CA GLU A 21 -4.78 3.24 -19.35
C GLU A 21 -3.58 2.28 -19.19
N GLN A 22 -2.37 2.74 -19.54
CA GLN A 22 -1.10 2.02 -19.35
C GLN A 22 -0.86 1.62 -17.89
N LEU A 23 -1.52 2.28 -16.93
CA LEU A 23 -1.44 1.88 -15.52
C LEU A 23 -2.01 0.48 -15.26
N ARG A 24 -2.80 -0.09 -16.17
CA ARG A 24 -3.24 -1.49 -16.09
C ARG A 24 -2.11 -2.49 -16.29
N GLU A 25 -1.00 -2.07 -16.90
CA GLU A 25 0.19 -2.89 -17.11
C GLU A 25 1.06 -2.99 -15.85
N VAL A 26 0.76 -2.21 -14.81
CA VAL A 26 1.49 -2.26 -13.55
C VAL A 26 1.18 -3.59 -12.85
N GLU A 27 2.21 -4.42 -12.73
CA GLU A 27 2.12 -5.69 -12.03
C GLU A 27 2.42 -5.51 -10.53
N PRO A 28 1.79 -6.32 -9.66
CA PRO A 28 2.15 -6.39 -8.25
C PRO A 28 3.58 -6.90 -8.08
N ASP A 29 4.34 -6.25 -7.20
CA ASP A 29 5.73 -6.65 -6.90
C ASP A 29 5.93 -6.65 -5.38
N PRO A 30 5.65 -7.78 -4.72
CA PRO A 30 5.81 -7.93 -3.27
C PRO A 30 7.26 -7.81 -2.79
N GLU A 31 8.25 -7.91 -3.68
CA GLU A 31 9.67 -7.86 -3.32
C GLU A 31 10.23 -6.43 -3.39
N PHE A 32 9.58 -5.54 -4.13
CA PHE A 32 10.01 -4.14 -4.26
C PHE A 32 9.63 -3.29 -3.05
N ALA A 33 8.35 -3.29 -2.69
CA ALA A 33 7.84 -2.47 -1.59
C ALA A 33 7.88 -3.26 -0.28
N ILE A 34 8.61 -2.74 0.71
CA ILE A 34 8.68 -3.31 2.06
C ILE A 34 8.23 -2.29 3.11
N ARG A 35 7.80 -2.79 4.26
CA ARG A 35 7.44 -1.92 5.39
C ARG A 35 8.64 -1.07 5.86
N GLY A 36 8.36 0.16 6.26
CA GLY A 36 9.36 1.12 6.73
C GLY A 36 10.21 1.70 5.60
N LEU A 37 9.65 1.79 4.40
CA LEU A 37 10.11 2.70 3.34
C LEU A 37 9.55 4.10 3.60
N VAL A 38 10.15 5.10 2.96
CA VAL A 38 9.67 6.49 2.97
C VAL A 38 9.61 7.01 1.54
N VAL A 39 8.47 7.57 1.16
CA VAL A 39 8.30 8.25 -0.12
C VAL A 39 8.67 9.71 0.03
N ASP A 40 9.59 10.18 -0.80
CA ASP A 40 9.92 11.58 -1.00
C ASP A 40 9.11 12.12 -2.17
N THR A 41 8.01 12.80 -1.84
CA THR A 41 7.03 13.27 -2.82
C THR A 41 7.55 14.43 -3.66
N ALA A 42 8.59 15.14 -3.20
CA ALA A 42 9.16 16.25 -3.95
C ALA A 42 10.05 15.78 -5.11
N LEU A 43 10.62 14.58 -4.99
CA LEU A 43 11.60 14.04 -5.95
C LEU A 43 11.16 12.72 -6.61
N GLY A 44 9.96 12.24 -6.36
CA GLY A 44 9.47 10.97 -6.93
C GLY A 44 10.28 9.75 -6.47
N ASN A 45 10.84 9.81 -5.24
CA ASN A 45 11.79 8.81 -4.77
C ASN A 45 11.23 7.93 -3.65
N VAL A 46 11.62 6.66 -3.65
CA VAL A 46 11.37 5.69 -2.58
C VAL A 46 12.68 5.43 -1.83
N LEU A 47 12.67 5.71 -0.52
CA LEU A 47 13.85 5.72 0.33
C LEU A 47 13.82 4.56 1.32
N LYS A 48 14.98 3.91 1.50
CA LYS A 48 15.25 3.10 2.69
C LYS A 48 16.22 3.82 3.60
N MET A 49 15.75 4.17 4.78
CA MET A 49 16.55 4.86 5.80
C MET A 49 16.97 3.92 6.93
N ASP A 50 18.07 4.26 7.60
CA ASP A 50 18.42 3.67 8.88
C ASP A 50 17.68 4.36 10.05
N ARG A 51 17.89 3.86 11.27
CA ARG A 51 17.27 4.40 12.50
C ARG A 51 17.64 5.84 12.82
N HIS A 52 18.71 6.38 12.21
CA HIS A 52 19.20 7.73 12.44
C HIS A 52 18.75 8.70 11.35
N GLY A 53 17.96 8.23 10.38
CA GLY A 53 17.44 9.00 9.26
C GLY A 53 18.43 9.14 8.09
N TYR A 54 19.47 8.30 8.02
CA TYR A 54 20.38 8.27 6.87
C TYR A 54 19.81 7.42 5.76
N VAL A 55 19.83 7.96 4.54
CA VAL A 55 19.34 7.29 3.34
C VAL A 55 20.38 6.26 2.84
N GLY A 56 20.04 4.97 3.00
CA GLY A 56 20.89 3.84 2.61
C GLY A 56 20.65 3.34 1.18
N ARG A 57 19.40 3.39 0.69
CA ARG A 57 19.02 3.05 -0.69
C ARG A 57 17.95 4.01 -1.18
N VAL A 58 17.96 4.29 -2.48
CA VAL A 58 16.99 5.15 -3.16
C VAL A 58 16.61 4.51 -4.48
N TYR A 59 15.32 4.54 -4.77
CA TYR A 59 14.78 4.30 -6.10
C TYR A 59 14.08 5.57 -6.57
N HIS A 60 14.31 5.96 -7.81
CA HIS A 60 13.50 6.95 -8.52
C HIS A 60 12.61 6.19 -9.48
N GLY A 61 11.29 6.27 -9.28
CA GLY A 61 10.38 5.27 -9.84
C GLY A 61 10.84 3.85 -9.49
N ARG A 62 11.03 3.00 -10.49
CA ARG A 62 11.55 1.62 -10.32
C ARG A 62 13.08 1.52 -10.49
N THR A 63 13.75 2.63 -10.78
CA THR A 63 15.19 2.66 -11.06
C THR A 63 15.99 2.96 -9.80
N GLY A 64 16.88 2.03 -9.42
CA GLY A 64 17.78 2.23 -8.28
C GLY A 64 18.84 3.30 -8.57
N LEU A 65 19.00 4.26 -7.65
CA LEU A 65 20.04 5.27 -7.75
C LEU A 65 21.37 4.78 -7.19
N ASP A 66 22.45 5.14 -7.87
CA ASP A 66 23.80 4.81 -7.42
C ASP A 66 24.23 5.68 -6.21
N ARG A 67 25.39 5.37 -5.64
CA ARG A 67 25.90 6.07 -4.46
C ARG A 67 26.19 7.55 -4.74
N PRO A 68 26.85 7.95 -5.84
CA PRO A 68 26.99 9.35 -6.23
C PRO A 68 25.67 10.12 -6.31
N GLN A 69 24.69 9.64 -7.08
CA GLN A 69 23.37 10.26 -7.26
C GLN A 69 22.66 10.42 -5.92
N ARG A 70 22.60 9.33 -5.14
CA ARG A 70 22.01 9.37 -3.79
C ARG A 70 22.68 10.40 -2.89
N LYS A 71 24.02 10.47 -2.89
CA LYS A 71 24.77 11.44 -2.08
C LYS A 71 24.53 12.87 -2.54
N GLN A 72 24.29 13.10 -3.83
CA GLN A 72 23.95 14.43 -4.33
C GLN A 72 22.58 14.88 -3.83
N LEU A 73 21.58 14.00 -3.86
CA LEU A 73 20.20 14.30 -3.49
C LEU A 73 19.98 14.39 -1.96
N TYR A 74 20.60 13.49 -1.19
CA TYR A 74 20.32 13.31 0.24
C TYR A 74 21.56 13.54 1.13
N ARG A 75 22.46 14.44 0.72
CA ARG A 75 23.75 14.67 1.37
C ARG A 75 23.58 15.03 2.84
N ALA A 76 24.05 14.14 3.74
CA ALA A 76 24.20 14.32 5.20
C ALA A 76 22.99 14.84 6.02
N GLN A 77 21.87 15.13 5.39
CA GLN A 77 20.69 15.67 6.02
C GLN A 77 19.87 14.53 6.64
N ARG A 78 19.39 14.73 7.86
CA ARG A 78 18.36 13.85 8.44
C ARG A 78 17.09 14.08 7.64
N VAL A 79 16.72 13.06 6.87
CA VAL A 79 15.50 13.06 6.07
C VAL A 79 14.32 12.66 6.97
N GLY A 80 13.12 13.18 6.69
CA GLY A 80 11.88 12.71 7.33
C GLY A 80 11.33 13.54 8.49
N GLN A 81 11.89 14.73 8.78
CA GLN A 81 11.27 15.68 9.72
C GLN A 81 10.14 16.49 9.07
N GLU A 82 10.26 16.78 7.76
CA GLU A 82 9.26 17.51 6.99
C GLU A 82 8.13 16.56 6.55
N ARG A 83 7.06 16.50 7.34
CA ARG A 83 5.93 15.60 7.09
C ARG A 83 5.12 15.92 5.84
N SER A 84 5.24 17.14 5.28
CA SER A 84 4.62 17.53 4.01
C SER A 84 5.29 16.89 2.80
N ARG A 85 6.58 16.57 2.89
CA ARG A 85 7.39 16.01 1.81
C ARG A 85 7.60 14.50 1.93
N PHE A 86 7.74 14.00 3.16
CA PHE A 86 8.07 12.60 3.40
C PHE A 86 6.87 11.83 3.94
N SER A 87 6.46 10.79 3.20
CA SER A 87 5.37 9.89 3.59
C SER A 87 5.90 8.53 4.02
N TYR A 88 5.52 8.08 5.21
CA TYR A 88 6.02 6.82 5.80
C TYR A 88 5.11 5.65 5.46
N VAL A 89 5.73 4.54 5.05
CA VAL A 89 5.05 3.31 4.64
C VAL A 89 4.98 2.37 5.85
N ASP A 90 3.98 2.58 6.70
CA ASP A 90 3.90 1.94 8.02
C ASP A 90 2.94 0.75 8.09
N THR A 91 2.11 0.54 7.07
CA THR A 91 1.11 -0.55 7.03
C THR A 91 1.35 -1.48 5.84
N LEU A 92 0.88 -2.73 5.93
CA LEU A 92 0.95 -3.66 4.80
C LEU A 92 0.03 -3.24 3.64
N PHE A 93 -1.05 -2.50 3.94
CA PHE A 93 -1.94 -1.91 2.93
C PHE A 93 -1.24 -0.79 2.13
N SER A 94 -0.16 -0.24 2.67
CA SER A 94 0.66 0.78 2.04
C SER A 94 1.73 0.23 1.09
N LEU A 95 1.84 -1.09 0.90
CA LEU A 95 2.83 -1.65 -0.04
C LEU A 95 2.40 -1.48 -1.50
N PRO A 96 1.15 -1.86 -1.90
CA PRO A 96 0.73 -1.69 -3.30
C PRO A 96 0.74 -0.23 -3.78
N GLU A 97 0.48 0.75 -2.91
CA GLU A 97 0.58 2.18 -3.28
C GLU A 97 2.01 2.60 -3.64
N VAL A 98 3.03 2.05 -2.98
CA VAL A 98 4.44 2.37 -3.25
C VAL A 98 4.85 1.78 -4.60
N THR A 99 4.46 0.53 -4.84
CA THR A 99 4.69 -0.14 -6.14
C THR A 99 4.01 0.63 -7.27
N LEU A 100 2.74 1.02 -7.09
CA LEU A 100 2.01 1.81 -8.07
C LEU A 100 2.64 3.18 -8.27
N TYR A 101 2.99 3.88 -7.19
CA TYR A 101 3.60 5.21 -7.27
C TYR A 101 4.93 5.18 -8.02
N ALA A 102 5.76 4.16 -7.78
CA ALA A 102 7.02 3.99 -8.50
C ALA A 102 6.79 3.85 -10.02
N ALA A 103 5.80 3.08 -10.44
CA ALA A 103 5.44 2.95 -11.86
C ALA A 103 4.84 4.24 -12.44
N VAL A 104 4.08 4.99 -11.63
CA VAL A 104 3.55 6.31 -12.03
C VAL A 104 4.69 7.30 -12.26
N VAL A 105 5.70 7.34 -11.39
CA VAL A 105 6.90 8.19 -11.58
C VAL A 105 7.61 7.81 -12.88
N ASP A 106 7.83 6.52 -13.14
CA ASP A 106 8.44 6.08 -14.40
C ASP A 106 7.64 6.55 -15.63
N LEU A 107 6.31 6.49 -15.58
CA LEU A 107 5.46 6.97 -16.67
C LEU A 107 5.50 8.50 -16.81
N ILE A 108 5.51 9.26 -15.71
CA ILE A 108 5.64 10.72 -15.73
C ILE A 108 6.94 11.12 -16.46
N ASP A 109 8.05 10.43 -16.16
CA ASP A 109 9.35 10.80 -16.72
C ASP A 109 9.53 10.33 -18.17
N GLN A 110 9.04 9.13 -18.49
CA GLN A 110 9.31 8.48 -19.77
C GLN A 110 8.24 8.75 -20.82
N LYS A 111 6.99 8.95 -20.39
CA LYS A 111 5.82 9.09 -21.26
C LYS A 111 4.83 10.16 -20.75
N PRO A 112 5.29 11.40 -20.46
CA PRO A 112 4.41 12.45 -19.94
C PRO A 112 3.25 12.78 -20.89
N GLU A 113 3.39 12.53 -22.19
CA GLU A 113 2.38 12.74 -23.21
C GLU A 113 1.13 11.88 -23.04
N LEU A 114 1.18 10.82 -22.21
CA LEU A 114 0.02 9.99 -21.92
C LEU A 114 -1.05 10.72 -21.10
N TRP A 115 -0.68 11.78 -20.38
CA TRP A 115 -1.63 12.59 -19.63
C TRP A 115 -2.25 13.66 -20.53
N THR A 116 -3.53 13.50 -20.83
CA THR A 116 -4.28 14.43 -21.68
C THR A 116 -4.39 15.85 -21.10
N ALA A 117 -4.37 15.98 -19.78
CA ALA A 117 -4.41 17.26 -19.06
C ALA A 117 -3.01 17.78 -18.64
N GLY A 118 -1.94 17.13 -19.08
CA GLY A 118 -0.58 17.34 -18.60
C GLY A 118 -0.22 16.41 -17.44
N ALA A 119 1.02 15.93 -17.42
CA ALA A 119 1.50 15.02 -16.37
C ALA A 119 1.52 15.73 -15.01
N PRO A 120 1.02 15.08 -13.93
CA PRO A 120 1.07 15.64 -12.59
C PRO A 120 2.52 15.72 -12.11
N ASP A 121 2.79 16.62 -11.17
CA ASP A 121 4.03 16.53 -10.41
C ASP A 121 4.03 15.32 -9.47
N TYR A 122 5.20 14.96 -8.94
CA TYR A 122 5.36 13.78 -8.10
C TYR A 122 4.56 13.85 -6.79
N ALA A 123 4.30 15.05 -6.26
CA ALA A 123 3.57 15.23 -5.01
C ALA A 123 2.06 15.09 -5.22
N GLU A 124 1.55 15.68 -6.30
CA GLU A 124 0.19 15.47 -6.77
C GLU A 124 -0.05 14.00 -7.10
N ALA A 125 0.88 13.36 -7.82
CA ALA A 125 0.79 11.95 -8.15
C ALA A 125 0.68 11.08 -6.88
N TRP A 126 1.51 11.33 -5.86
CA TRP A 126 1.43 10.62 -4.59
C TRP A 126 0.09 10.84 -3.90
N ALA A 127 -0.39 12.08 -3.84
CA ALA A 127 -1.66 12.42 -3.21
C ALA A 127 -2.85 11.74 -3.89
N GLN A 128 -2.88 11.67 -5.23
CA GLN A 128 -3.94 10.98 -5.97
C GLN A 128 -3.89 9.46 -5.81
N VAL A 129 -2.69 8.85 -5.84
CA VAL A 129 -2.52 7.41 -5.56
C VAL A 129 -3.01 7.08 -4.15
N ARG A 130 -2.59 7.85 -3.14
CA ARG A 130 -3.05 7.73 -1.74
C ARG A 130 -4.57 7.86 -1.62
N LYS A 131 -5.16 8.87 -2.27
CA LYS A 131 -6.61 9.06 -2.27
C LYS A 131 -7.34 7.89 -2.93
N ALA A 132 -6.86 7.40 -4.07
CA ALA A 132 -7.47 6.29 -4.78
C ALA A 132 -7.43 4.99 -3.98
N ILE A 133 -6.28 4.68 -3.35
CA ILE A 133 -6.17 3.46 -2.54
C ILE A 133 -7.01 3.55 -1.26
N ASP A 134 -7.05 4.72 -0.61
CA ASP A 134 -7.91 4.94 0.55
C ASP A 134 -9.38 4.78 0.17
N GLN A 135 -9.81 5.31 -0.98
CA GLN A 135 -11.16 5.10 -1.51
C GLN A 135 -11.45 3.62 -1.77
N ALA A 136 -10.52 2.88 -2.37
CA ALA A 136 -10.68 1.45 -2.66
C ALA A 136 -10.83 0.59 -1.39
N HIS A 137 -10.20 1.01 -0.28
CA HIS A 137 -10.34 0.36 1.02
C HIS A 137 -11.61 0.80 1.77
N GLN A 138 -12.06 2.03 1.58
CA GLN A 138 -13.25 2.57 2.24
C GLN A 138 -14.54 2.05 1.60
N ASP A 139 -14.60 2.05 0.27
CA ASP A 139 -15.74 1.52 -0.48
C ASP A 139 -15.71 -0.03 -0.55
N ASP A 140 -16.66 -0.61 -1.31
CA ASP A 140 -16.81 -2.06 -1.41
C ASP A 140 -15.95 -2.67 -2.55
N SER A 141 -15.07 -1.90 -3.23
CA SER A 141 -14.28 -2.38 -4.39
C SER A 141 -13.39 -3.57 -4.04
N ILE A 142 -12.72 -3.52 -2.88
CA ILE A 142 -11.88 -4.61 -2.38
C ILE A 142 -12.71 -5.60 -1.56
N LYS A 143 -13.54 -5.08 -0.64
CA LYS A 143 -14.29 -5.89 0.34
C LYS A 143 -15.30 -6.83 -0.32
N SER A 144 -15.98 -6.41 -1.39
CA SER A 144 -16.94 -7.27 -2.12
C SER A 144 -16.26 -8.49 -2.73
N ARG A 145 -15.10 -8.30 -3.36
CA ARG A 145 -14.32 -9.37 -4.02
C ARG A 145 -13.72 -10.33 -2.99
N ILE A 146 -13.27 -9.82 -1.84
CA ILE A 146 -12.85 -10.67 -0.73
C ILE A 146 -14.02 -11.48 -0.17
N LYS A 147 -15.18 -10.85 0.08
CA LYS A 147 -16.38 -11.55 0.60
C LYS A 147 -16.85 -12.67 -0.34
N ALA A 148 -16.70 -12.48 -1.66
CA ALA A 148 -17.11 -13.46 -2.66
C ALA A 148 -16.26 -14.75 -2.63
N ASP A 149 -15.01 -14.68 -2.17
CA ASP A 149 -14.09 -15.82 -2.04
C ASP A 149 -13.13 -15.64 -0.86
N VAL A 150 -13.67 -15.68 0.35
CA VAL A 150 -12.89 -15.37 1.57
C VAL A 150 -11.69 -16.33 1.72
N GLY A 151 -11.85 -17.59 1.32
CA GLY A 151 -10.81 -18.61 1.43
C GLY A 151 -9.61 -18.40 0.51
N ALA A 152 -9.75 -17.62 -0.57
CA ALA A 152 -8.60 -17.25 -1.39
C ALA A 152 -7.70 -16.17 -0.78
N TYR A 153 -8.17 -15.46 0.26
CA TYR A 153 -7.49 -14.32 0.89
C TYR A 153 -7.15 -14.53 2.37
N PHE A 154 -7.81 -15.45 3.06
CA PHE A 154 -7.58 -15.74 4.48
C PHE A 154 -7.21 -17.20 4.69
N ASP A 155 -6.08 -17.42 5.35
CA ASP A 155 -5.71 -18.74 5.87
C ASP A 155 -6.53 -19.04 7.13
N ARG A 156 -7.05 -20.28 7.21
CA ARG A 156 -7.66 -20.77 8.46
C ARG A 156 -6.59 -21.39 9.35
N ASP A 157 -6.45 -20.84 10.54
CA ASP A 157 -5.65 -21.41 11.61
C ASP A 157 -6.55 -22.26 12.53
N PRO A 158 -6.40 -23.60 12.56
CA PRO A 158 -7.21 -24.47 13.40
C PRO A 158 -7.04 -24.22 14.90
N ASP A 159 -5.93 -23.60 15.32
CA ASP A 159 -5.63 -23.33 16.73
C ASP A 159 -6.20 -21.99 17.20
N LEU A 160 -6.68 -21.12 16.30
CA LEU A 160 -7.21 -19.80 16.65
C LEU A 160 -8.42 -19.88 17.59
N GLY A 161 -9.41 -20.70 17.25
CA GLY A 161 -10.60 -20.92 18.08
C GLY A 161 -10.26 -21.47 19.48
N PRO A 162 -9.52 -22.58 19.58
CA PRO A 162 -9.02 -23.12 20.85
C PRO A 162 -8.22 -22.11 21.69
N ALA A 163 -7.34 -21.33 21.06
CA ALA A 163 -6.55 -20.31 21.76
C ALA A 163 -7.44 -19.21 22.38
N LEU A 164 -8.41 -18.69 21.61
CA LEU A 164 -9.37 -17.71 22.11
C LEU A 164 -10.24 -18.29 23.23
N HIS A 165 -10.68 -19.54 23.11
CA HIS A 165 -11.42 -20.24 24.15
C HIS A 165 -10.60 -20.38 25.43
N LYS A 166 -9.34 -20.80 25.33
CA LYS A 166 -8.43 -20.96 26.48
C LYS A 166 -8.24 -19.64 27.24
N LEU A 167 -8.08 -18.51 26.53
CA LEU A 167 -8.01 -17.19 27.15
C LEU A 167 -9.29 -16.85 27.93
N ARG A 168 -10.46 -17.13 27.34
CA ARG A 168 -11.76 -16.91 27.99
C ARG A 168 -11.93 -17.80 29.23
N SER A 169 -11.59 -19.08 29.12
CA SER A 169 -11.68 -20.05 30.24
C SER A 169 -10.70 -19.74 31.38
N ALA A 170 -9.61 -19.02 31.10
CA ALA A 170 -8.71 -18.46 32.11
C ALA A 170 -9.21 -17.14 32.74
N GLY A 171 -10.47 -16.76 32.52
CA GLY A 171 -11.11 -15.58 33.09
C GLY A 171 -10.84 -14.26 32.36
N LYS A 172 -10.24 -14.29 31.15
CA LYS A 172 -10.03 -13.07 30.34
C LYS A 172 -11.33 -12.67 29.62
N LYS A 173 -11.58 -11.37 29.55
CA LYS A 173 -12.63 -10.79 28.69
C LYS A 173 -12.00 -10.36 27.38
N LEU A 174 -12.50 -10.91 26.27
CA LEU A 174 -12.01 -10.61 24.92
C LEU A 174 -13.01 -9.70 24.20
N PHE A 175 -12.53 -8.79 23.37
CA PHE A 175 -13.33 -7.97 22.48
C PHE A 175 -12.59 -7.76 21.15
N LEU A 176 -13.33 -7.51 20.07
CA LEU A 176 -12.78 -7.18 18.76
C LEU A 176 -13.05 -5.71 18.47
N LEU A 177 -11.98 -4.95 18.20
CA LEU A 177 -12.05 -3.57 17.72
C LEU A 177 -11.39 -3.50 16.35
N THR A 178 -12.18 -3.23 15.32
CA THR A 178 -11.74 -3.21 13.92
C THR A 178 -12.28 -1.99 13.20
N ASN A 179 -11.50 -1.47 12.24
CA ASN A 179 -11.92 -0.39 11.35
C ASN A 179 -12.91 -0.87 10.25
N SER A 180 -13.17 -2.17 10.18
CA SER A 180 -14.11 -2.76 9.22
C SER A 180 -15.55 -2.70 9.71
N PHE A 181 -16.48 -2.38 8.80
CA PHE A 181 -17.91 -2.45 9.07
C PHE A 181 -18.39 -3.89 9.34
N PHE A 182 -19.48 -3.99 10.10
CA PHE A 182 -20.02 -5.28 10.55
C PHE A 182 -20.22 -6.33 9.45
N PRO A 183 -20.77 -6.03 8.24
CA PRO A 183 -21.00 -7.07 7.23
C PRO A 183 -19.70 -7.75 6.76
N TYR A 184 -18.62 -6.98 6.60
CA TYR A 184 -17.32 -7.53 6.24
C TYR A 184 -16.72 -8.31 7.41
N THR A 185 -16.76 -7.74 8.61
CA THR A 185 -16.28 -8.39 9.84
C THR A 185 -17.00 -9.73 10.07
N HIS A 186 -18.32 -9.77 9.92
CA HIS A 186 -19.10 -10.99 10.07
C HIS A 186 -18.67 -12.05 9.04
N ALA A 187 -18.59 -11.70 7.74
CA ALA A 187 -18.18 -12.65 6.71
C ALA A 187 -16.79 -13.26 6.97
N VAL A 188 -15.80 -12.43 7.33
CA VAL A 188 -14.45 -12.89 7.64
C VAL A 188 -14.43 -13.72 8.93
N MET A 189 -15.01 -13.22 10.03
CA MET A 189 -15.01 -13.90 11.33
C MET A 189 -15.77 -15.22 11.30
N SER A 190 -16.89 -15.31 10.59
CA SER A 190 -17.61 -16.56 10.35
C SER A 190 -16.78 -17.54 9.54
N TYR A 191 -15.93 -17.07 8.63
CA TYR A 191 -15.01 -17.95 7.92
C TYR A 191 -13.85 -18.42 8.80
N ILE A 192 -13.18 -17.54 9.54
CA ILE A 192 -11.96 -17.91 10.30
C ILE A 192 -12.25 -18.63 11.63
N LEU A 193 -13.42 -18.42 12.23
CA LEU A 193 -13.83 -19.09 13.48
C LEU A 193 -15.00 -20.07 13.30
N GLY A 194 -15.64 -20.10 12.14
CA GLY A 194 -16.74 -21.03 11.87
C GLY A 194 -16.23 -22.44 11.61
N GLY A 195 -16.89 -23.43 12.20
CA GLY A 195 -16.53 -24.85 12.10
C GLY A 195 -15.97 -25.47 13.38
N HIS A 196 -15.95 -24.72 14.49
CA HIS A 196 -15.75 -25.28 15.83
C HIS A 196 -17.11 -25.51 16.50
N GLU A 197 -17.84 -26.54 16.06
CA GLU A 197 -18.90 -27.18 16.86
C GLU A 197 -18.34 -28.44 17.51
#